data_AF-A0A6L9G363-F1
#
_entry.id   AF-A0A6L9G363-F1
#
_cell.length_a   1.000
_cell.length_b   1.000
_cell.length_c   1.000
_cell.angle_alpha   90.00
_cell.angle_beta   90.00
_cell.angle_gamma   90.00
#
_symmetry.space_group_name_H-M   'P 1'
#
loop_
_entity.id
_entity.type
_entity.pdbx_description
1 polymer ?
#
loop_
_entity_poly.entity_id
_entity_poly.type
_entity_poly.pdbx_seq_one_letter_code
_entity_poly.pdbx_strand_id
1 'polypeptide(L)'
;MQTTTKDTGETVIVPATVERDVYGQGYDWIQSLEGSGWYEVPGWGRDGWDLGSWPYIIFAAAVASDEKGQLFGYCTYVEGDVATRWYRSCEARNLAISREAFWYWASGQSDGPEALEGMDPQDFRQIDGLCEPYLPDYGK
;
A
#
# COMPACT_ATOMS: atom_id res chain seq x y z
N MET A 1 -3.13 10.39 15.00
CA MET A 1 -1.78 10.99 14.92
C MET A 1 -1.79 12.17 13.96
N GLN A 2 -0.86 13.11 14.13
CA GLN A 2 -0.67 14.23 13.19
C GLN A 2 0.40 13.87 12.15
N THR A 3 0.16 14.18 10.89
CA THR A 3 1.12 13.93 9.79
C THR A 3 0.97 14.97 8.68
N THR A 4 1.83 14.90 7.67
CA THR A 4 1.80 15.75 6.48
C THR A 4 1.49 14.90 5.25
N THR A 5 0.49 15.31 4.47
CA THR A 5 0.15 14.62 3.22
C THR A 5 1.29 14.73 2.20
N LYS A 6 1.46 13.69 1.39
CA LYS A 6 2.55 13.61 0.40
C LYS A 6 2.25 14.35 -0.90
N ASP A 7 0.98 14.55 -1.24
CA ASP A 7 0.54 15.24 -2.45
C ASP A 7 0.32 16.75 -2.24
N THR A 8 -0.29 17.15 -1.14
CA THR A 8 -0.62 18.57 -0.87
C THR A 8 0.30 19.25 0.14
N GLY A 9 1.08 18.49 0.90
CA GLY A 9 1.97 19.04 1.94
C GLY A 9 1.23 19.60 3.15
N GLU A 10 -0.04 19.23 3.35
CA GLU A 10 -0.86 19.79 4.40
C GLU A 10 -0.79 18.94 5.68
N THR A 11 -0.91 19.60 6.83
CA THR A 11 -0.96 18.93 8.12
C THR A 11 -2.37 18.39 8.39
N VAL A 12 -2.48 17.10 8.69
CA VAL A 12 -3.75 16.39 8.93
C VAL A 12 -3.70 15.53 10.19
N ILE A 13 -4.88 15.22 10.74
CA ILE A 13 -5.05 14.25 11.82
C ILE A 13 -5.67 12.98 11.24
N VAL A 14 -5.00 11.85 11.45
CA VAL A 14 -5.33 10.55 10.83
C VAL A 14 -5.24 9.42 11.86
N PRO A 15 -5.78 8.22 11.57
CA PRO A 15 -5.51 7.02 12.36
C PRO A 15 -4.02 6.82 12.63
N ALA A 16 -3.69 6.32 13.82
CA ALA A 16 -2.31 5.99 14.15
C ALA A 16 -1.81 4.86 13.25
N THR A 17 -0.52 4.87 12.91
CA THR A 17 0.14 3.73 12.31
C THR A 17 0.07 2.54 13.26
N VAL A 18 -0.27 1.36 12.76
CA VAL A 18 -0.12 0.11 13.52
C VAL A 18 1.36 -0.25 13.50
N GLU A 19 2.04 -0.05 14.63
CA GLU A 19 3.45 -0.42 14.78
C GLU A 19 3.61 -1.94 14.85
N ARG A 20 4.83 -2.45 14.62
CA ARG A 20 5.11 -3.86 14.81
C ARG A 20 5.08 -4.21 16.31
N ASP A 21 4.64 -5.42 16.63
CA ASP A 21 5.01 -6.05 17.91
C ASP A 21 6.48 -6.48 17.83
N VAL A 22 7.28 -6.17 18.85
CA VAL A 22 8.72 -6.51 18.92
C VAL A 22 8.96 -8.02 18.76
N TYR A 23 7.97 -8.84 19.09
CA TYR A 23 8.01 -10.29 18.96
C TYR A 23 7.16 -10.86 17.82
N GLY A 24 6.39 -10.02 17.12
CA GLY A 24 5.45 -10.42 16.08
C GLY A 24 6.08 -10.47 14.69
N GLN A 25 5.62 -11.42 13.87
CA GLN A 25 5.96 -11.53 12.45
C GLN A 25 4.90 -10.80 11.59
N GLY A 26 5.09 -10.76 10.26
CA GLY A 26 4.17 -10.07 9.34
C GLY A 26 2.71 -10.50 9.48
N TYR A 27 2.43 -11.78 9.73
CA TYR A 27 1.06 -12.25 9.98
C TYR A 27 0.47 -11.74 11.30
N ASP A 28 1.28 -11.60 12.35
CA ASP A 28 0.83 -11.02 13.62
C ASP A 28 0.56 -9.51 13.45
N TRP A 29 1.33 -8.84 12.59
CA TRP A 29 1.08 -7.46 12.22
C TRP A 29 -0.23 -7.30 11.45
N ILE A 30 -0.54 -8.21 10.51
CA ILE A 30 -1.84 -8.24 9.81
C ILE A 30 -3.00 -8.38 10.80
N GLN A 31 -2.90 -9.30 11.78
CA GLN A 31 -3.93 -9.45 12.81
C GLN A 31 -4.11 -8.15 13.62
N SER A 32 -3.02 -7.44 13.88
CA SER A 32 -3.04 -6.16 14.60
C SER A 32 -3.74 -5.02 13.84
N LEU A 33 -4.03 -5.19 12.55
CA LEU A 33 -4.82 -4.24 11.77
C LEU A 33 -6.31 -4.27 12.16
N GLU A 34 -6.81 -5.39 12.70
CA GLU A 34 -8.22 -5.55 13.04
C GLU A 34 -8.69 -4.44 14.01
N GLY A 35 -9.76 -3.73 13.62
CA GLY A 35 -10.32 -2.63 14.42
C GLY A 35 -9.48 -1.35 14.47
N SER A 36 -8.30 -1.31 13.83
CA SER A 36 -7.42 -0.13 13.81
C SER A 36 -7.82 0.94 12.80
N GLY A 37 -8.73 0.60 11.87
CA GLY A 37 -9.08 1.42 10.70
C GLY A 37 -8.16 1.20 9.49
N TRP A 38 -7.14 0.36 9.63
CA TRP A 38 -6.33 -0.17 8.54
C TRP A 38 -6.83 -1.54 8.11
N TYR A 39 -6.62 -1.87 6.83
CA TYR A 39 -6.91 -3.18 6.27
C TYR A 39 -5.78 -3.59 5.32
N GLU A 40 -5.45 -4.87 5.31
CA GLU A 40 -4.42 -5.44 4.44
C GLU A 40 -4.83 -5.37 2.96
N VAL A 41 -3.83 -5.18 2.09
CA VAL A 41 -4.01 -5.13 0.64
C VAL A 41 -3.10 -6.20 0.03
N PRO A 42 -3.63 -7.41 -0.24
CA PRO A 42 -2.81 -8.51 -0.74
C PRO A 42 -2.48 -8.36 -2.23
N GLY A 43 -3.44 -7.87 -3.03
CA GLY A 43 -3.33 -7.80 -4.48
C GLY A 43 -3.43 -6.38 -5.02
N TRP A 44 -2.79 -6.13 -6.16
CA TRP A 44 -2.79 -4.83 -6.83
C TRP A 44 -2.89 -4.96 -8.35
N GLY A 45 -3.40 -3.92 -8.99
CA GLY A 45 -3.58 -3.85 -10.43
C GLY A 45 -4.71 -4.74 -10.96
N ARG A 46 -4.91 -4.68 -12.28
CA ARG A 46 -6.06 -5.31 -12.95
C ARG A 46 -6.21 -6.83 -12.72
N ASP A 47 -5.09 -7.55 -12.59
CA ASP A 47 -5.09 -9.01 -12.52
C ASP A 47 -4.83 -9.52 -11.08
N GLY A 48 -4.77 -8.60 -10.09
CA GLY A 48 -4.60 -8.97 -8.68
C GLY A 48 -3.22 -9.52 -8.34
N TRP A 49 -2.17 -9.02 -8.97
CA TRP A 49 -0.78 -9.40 -8.70
C TRP A 49 -0.38 -9.14 -7.25
N ASP A 50 0.55 -9.93 -6.72
CA ASP A 50 0.97 -9.86 -5.33
C ASP A 50 1.63 -8.51 -5.05
N LEU A 51 0.96 -7.67 -4.26
CA LEU A 51 1.44 -6.33 -3.97
C LEU A 51 2.75 -6.34 -3.15
N GLY A 52 2.97 -7.41 -2.38
CA GLY A 52 4.22 -7.68 -1.70
C GLY A 52 4.38 -9.17 -1.40
N SER A 53 5.60 -9.59 -1.07
CA SER A 53 5.92 -10.97 -0.69
C SER A 53 5.64 -11.21 0.79
N TRP A 54 4.48 -11.79 1.09
CA TRP A 54 4.10 -12.10 2.46
C TRP A 54 4.91 -13.28 3.00
N PRO A 55 5.32 -13.28 4.28
CA PRO A 55 4.99 -12.29 5.33
C PRO A 55 6.01 -11.13 5.45
N TYR A 56 6.95 -10.99 4.53
CA TYR A 56 8.07 -10.05 4.66
C TYR A 56 7.73 -8.64 4.19
N ILE A 57 6.96 -8.51 3.11
CA ILE A 57 6.54 -7.25 2.51
C ILE A 57 5.01 -7.27 2.45
N ILE A 58 4.37 -6.45 3.28
CA ILE A 58 2.90 -6.38 3.38
C ILE A 58 2.47 -4.93 3.23
N PHE A 59 1.36 -4.73 2.52
CA PHE A 59 0.72 -3.44 2.38
C PHE A 59 -0.59 -3.42 3.15
N ALA A 60 -0.91 -2.28 3.74
CA ALA A 60 -2.22 -1.98 4.28
C ALA A 60 -2.67 -0.58 3.85
N ALA A 61 -3.98 -0.39 3.76
CA ALA A 61 -4.59 0.89 3.40
C ALA A 61 -5.57 1.33 4.50
N ALA A 62 -5.82 2.64 4.54
CA ALA A 62 -6.81 3.23 5.41
C ALA A 62 -7.50 4.40 4.71
N VAL A 63 -8.73 4.67 5.12
CA VAL A 63 -9.47 5.88 4.72
C VAL A 63 -9.86 6.62 5.99
N ALA A 64 -9.59 7.91 6.00
CA ALA A 64 -10.01 8.83 7.05
C ALA A 64 -10.74 10.03 6.42
N SER A 65 -11.33 10.88 7.25
CA SER A 65 -11.97 12.11 6.80
C SER A 65 -11.72 13.24 7.80
N ASP A 66 -11.56 14.44 7.27
CA ASP A 66 -11.52 15.71 8.02
C ASP A 66 -12.54 16.70 7.42
N GLU A 67 -12.50 17.96 7.86
CA GLU A 67 -13.40 19.02 7.37
C GLU A 67 -13.22 19.37 5.88
N LYS A 68 -12.10 18.97 5.26
CA LYS A 68 -11.82 19.20 3.83
C LYS A 68 -12.14 18.00 2.96
N GLY A 69 -12.55 16.88 3.56
CA GLY A 69 -12.98 15.68 2.87
C GLY A 69 -12.17 14.44 3.24
N GLN A 70 -12.09 13.49 2.32
CA GLN A 70 -11.41 12.21 2.55
C GLN A 70 -9.89 12.35 2.54
N LEU A 71 -9.25 11.42 3.23
CA LEU A 71 -7.82 11.20 3.30
C LEU A 71 -7.55 9.73 3.03
N PHE A 72 -6.55 9.45 2.20
CA PHE A 72 -6.23 8.12 1.73
C PHE A 72 -4.83 7.75 2.22
N GLY A 73 -4.76 6.76 3.09
CA GLY A 73 -3.53 6.26 3.69
C GLY A 73 -3.11 4.94 3.08
N TYR A 74 -1.81 4.71 3.00
CA TYR A 74 -1.25 3.36 2.93
C TYR A 74 -0.01 3.26 3.81
N CYS A 75 0.26 2.06 4.29
CA CYS A 75 1.50 1.74 4.96
C CYS A 75 2.11 0.46 4.40
N THR A 76 3.43 0.38 4.50
CA THR A 76 4.22 -0.80 4.19
C THR A 76 4.81 -1.36 5.46
N TYR A 77 4.70 -2.66 5.65
CA TYR A 77 5.53 -3.43 6.56
C TYR A 77 6.61 -4.12 5.72
N VAL A 78 7.88 -3.88 6.02
CA VAL A 78 9.03 -4.54 5.35
C VAL A 78 9.94 -5.09 6.42
N GLU A 79 9.88 -6.41 6.62
CA GLU A 79 10.69 -7.15 7.61
C GLU A 79 10.67 -6.53 9.03
N GLY A 80 9.53 -5.96 9.40
CA GLY A 80 9.33 -5.30 10.69
C GLY A 80 9.34 -3.77 10.63
N ASP A 81 9.83 -3.15 9.57
CA ASP A 81 9.80 -1.69 9.44
C ASP A 81 8.47 -1.23 8.86
N VAL A 82 7.73 -0.41 9.62
CA VAL A 82 6.44 0.12 9.20
C VAL A 82 6.57 1.58 8.77
N ALA A 83 6.18 1.89 7.53
CA ALA A 83 6.22 3.25 6.98
C ALA A 83 4.85 3.65 6.43
N THR A 84 4.30 4.76 6.94
CA THR A 84 2.95 5.23 6.63
C THR A 84 2.97 6.53 5.82
N ARG A 85 2.12 6.61 4.80
CA ARG A 85 1.97 7.78 3.92
C ARG A 85 0.50 8.10 3.73
N TRP A 86 0.17 9.39 3.69
CA TRP A 86 -1.20 9.90 3.55
C TRP A 86 -1.30 10.90 2.39
N TYR A 87 -2.45 10.91 1.73
CA TYR A 87 -2.74 11.69 0.54
C TYR A 87 -4.15 12.27 0.62
N ARG A 88 -4.37 13.39 -0.05
CA ARG A 88 -5.71 13.98 -0.21
C ARG A 88 -6.46 13.36 -1.39
N SER A 89 -5.73 12.91 -2.42
CA SER A 89 -6.31 12.22 -3.58
C SER A 89 -6.13 10.70 -3.50
N CYS A 90 -7.20 9.97 -3.84
CA CYS A 90 -7.16 8.52 -3.98
C CYS A 90 -6.21 8.11 -5.12
N GLU A 91 -6.24 8.86 -6.23
CA GLU A 91 -5.37 8.68 -7.39
C GLU A 91 -3.89 8.87 -7.02
N ALA A 92 -3.57 9.89 -6.22
CA ALA A 92 -2.20 10.12 -5.75
C ALA A 92 -1.71 8.98 -4.85
N ARG A 93 -2.56 8.49 -3.95
CA ARG A 93 -2.28 7.30 -3.12
C ARG A 93 -2.07 6.07 -3.99
N ASN A 94 -2.95 5.81 -4.95
CA ASN A 94 -2.86 4.65 -5.82
C ASN A 94 -1.60 4.69 -6.69
N LEU A 95 -1.24 5.86 -7.24
CA LEU A 95 0.00 6.03 -7.99
C LEU A 95 1.24 5.77 -7.13
N ALA A 96 1.21 6.16 -5.86
CA ALA A 96 2.29 5.89 -4.93
C ALA A 96 2.43 4.38 -4.64
N ILE A 97 1.34 3.67 -4.36
CA ILE A 97 1.35 2.20 -4.21
C ILE A 97 1.86 1.54 -5.49
N SER A 98 1.40 1.98 -6.65
CA SER A 98 1.78 1.44 -7.96
C SER A 98 3.28 1.56 -8.24
N ARG A 99 3.92 2.64 -7.77
CA ARG A 99 5.37 2.82 -7.88
C ARG A 99 6.15 1.84 -7.01
N GLU A 100 5.68 1.60 -5.79
CA GLU A 100 6.30 0.62 -4.90
C GLU A 100 6.09 -0.81 -5.43
N ALA A 101 4.87 -1.13 -5.87
CA ALA A 101 4.54 -2.41 -6.52
C ALA A 101 5.45 -2.68 -7.72
N PHE A 102 5.57 -1.71 -8.64
CA PHE A 102 6.46 -1.81 -9.79
C PHE A 102 7.90 -2.13 -9.38
N TRP A 103 8.42 -1.43 -8.35
CA TRP A 103 9.77 -1.67 -7.88
C TRP A 103 9.94 -3.09 -7.33
N TYR A 104 9.01 -3.57 -6.50
CA TYR A 104 9.07 -4.92 -5.95
C TYR A 104 8.95 -6.00 -7.05
N TRP A 105 8.11 -5.79 -8.05
CA TRP A 105 7.97 -6.72 -9.18
C TRP A 105 9.20 -6.74 -10.08
N ALA A 106 9.66 -5.57 -10.54
CA ALA A 106 10.82 -5.47 -11.42
C ALA A 106 12.11 -5.96 -10.75
N SER A 107 12.22 -5.85 -9.43
CA SER A 107 13.36 -6.36 -8.65
C SER A 107 13.25 -7.84 -8.27
N GLY A 108 12.16 -8.52 -8.63
CA GLY A 108 11.92 -9.93 -8.31
C GLY A 108 11.67 -10.19 -6.82
N GLN A 109 11.22 -9.17 -6.07
CA GLN A 109 10.89 -9.27 -4.64
C GLN A 109 9.42 -9.64 -4.39
N SER A 110 8.57 -9.62 -5.42
CA SER A 110 7.16 -10.04 -5.36
C SER A 110 6.70 -10.52 -6.74
N ASP A 111 5.66 -11.35 -6.78
CA ASP A 111 5.14 -11.94 -8.00
C ASP A 111 4.23 -10.94 -8.74
N GLY A 112 4.84 -10.27 -9.72
CA GLY A 112 4.20 -9.25 -10.55
C GLY A 112 3.83 -9.74 -11.96
N PRO A 113 3.40 -8.81 -12.83
CA PRO A 113 3.20 -9.11 -14.24
C PRO A 113 4.49 -9.58 -14.92
N GLU A 114 4.42 -10.68 -15.70
CA GLU A 114 5.55 -11.22 -16.49
C GLU A 114 6.22 -10.15 -17.37
N ALA A 115 5.42 -9.19 -17.86
CA ALA A 115 5.92 -8.10 -18.70
C ALA A 115 6.94 -7.18 -17.99
N LEU A 116 7.04 -7.23 -16.67
CA LEU A 116 7.98 -6.44 -15.87
C LEU A 116 9.27 -7.20 -15.53
N GLU A 117 9.34 -8.50 -15.79
CA GLU A 117 10.53 -9.29 -15.46
C GLU A 117 11.78 -8.74 -16.16
N GLY A 118 12.83 -8.49 -15.38
CA GLY A 118 14.10 -7.98 -15.89
C GLY A 118 14.09 -6.50 -16.33
N MET A 119 13.00 -5.76 -16.08
CA MET A 119 12.99 -4.30 -16.23
C MET A 119 13.85 -3.63 -15.16
N ASP A 120 14.33 -2.42 -15.45
CA ASP A 120 14.99 -1.59 -14.45
C ASP A 120 13.96 -1.09 -13.41
N PRO A 121 14.08 -1.46 -12.12
CA PRO A 121 13.13 -1.02 -11.09
C PRO A 121 13.09 0.50 -10.89
N GLN A 122 14.10 1.24 -11.37
CA GLN A 122 14.14 2.69 -11.29
C GLN A 122 13.40 3.38 -12.46
N ASP A 123 13.18 2.67 -13.57
CA ASP A 123 12.48 3.20 -14.75
C ASP A 123 10.98 2.92 -14.62
N PHE A 124 10.32 3.59 -13.67
CA PHE A 124 8.88 3.43 -13.46
C PHE A 124 8.11 3.67 -14.76
N ARG A 125 7.45 2.61 -15.25
CA ARG A 125 6.55 2.68 -16.39
C ARG A 125 5.14 2.36 -15.95
N GLN A 126 4.23 3.29 -16.24
CA GLN A 126 2.82 3.00 -16.11
C GLN A 126 2.46 1.93 -17.14
N ILE A 127 2.05 0.76 -16.66
CA ILE A 127 1.48 -0.30 -17.49
C ILE A 127 -0.04 -0.26 -17.40
N ASP A 128 -0.72 -0.79 -18.41
CA ASP A 128 -2.18 -0.86 -18.43
C ASP A 128 -2.70 -1.62 -17.20
N GLY A 129 -3.55 -0.97 -16.41
CA GLY A 129 -4.13 -1.55 -15.21
C GLY A 129 -3.25 -1.51 -13.96
N LEU A 130 -2.13 -0.77 -13.94
CA LEU A 130 -1.27 -0.62 -12.76
C LEU A 130 -1.87 0.25 -11.65
N CYS A 131 -2.69 1.25 -11.99
CA CYS A 131 -3.07 2.33 -11.06
C CYS A 131 -4.38 2.11 -10.30
N GLU A 132 -4.92 0.89 -10.31
CA GLU A 132 -6.19 0.57 -9.67
C GLU A 132 -5.99 -0.57 -8.65
N PRO A 133 -6.56 -0.44 -7.43
CA PRO A 133 -6.60 -1.56 -6.51
C PRO A 133 -7.38 -2.70 -7.16
N TYR A 134 -6.88 -3.94 -7.01
CA TYR A 134 -7.62 -5.11 -7.44
C TYR A 134 -8.89 -5.22 -6.59
N LEU A 135 -10.05 -5.16 -7.24
CA LEU A 135 -11.33 -5.43 -6.62
C LEU A 135 -11.80 -6.79 -7.13
N PRO A 136 -11.57 -7.88 -6.40
CA PRO A 136 -12.08 -9.18 -6.79
C PRO A 136 -13.60 -9.11 -6.96
N ASP A 137 -14.11 -9.54 -8.12
CA ASP A 137 -15.54 -9.75 -8.32
C ASP A 137 -15.95 -10.97 -7.49
N TYR A 138 -16.46 -10.72 -6.28
CA TYR A 138 -16.94 -11.78 -5.40
C TYR A 138 -18.28 -12.39 -5.85
N GLY A 139 -18.79 -12.05 -7.04
CA GLY A 139 -20.09 -12.52 -7.52
C GLY A 139 -21.24 -11.97 -6.68
N LYS A 140 -22.36 -11.65 -7.32
CA LYS A 140 -23.61 -11.37 -6.63
C LYS A 140 -24.39 -12.65 -6.36
#